data_AF-A0A7S2MYN8-F1
#
_entry.id   AF-A0A7S2MYN8-F1
#
_cell.length_a   1.000
_cell.length_b   1.000
_cell.length_c   1.000
_cell.angle_alpha   90.00
_cell.angle_beta   90.00
_cell.angle_gamma   90.00
#
_symmetry.space_group_name_H-M   'P 1'
#
loop_
_entity.id
_entity.type
_entity.pdbx_description
1 polymer ?
#
loop_
_entity_poly.entity_id
_entity_poly.type
_entity_poly.pdbx_seq_one_letter_code
_entity_poly.pdbx_strand_id
1 'polypeptide(L)'
;MGVETKVRAESSDSSDQRQIYDQVRRSRIALRRIRWVVGSIWIGLSVLMLVVFEVFVLCVWREEHVLLKDQELFQPQDWSDAFKRFFEGTLVAMRMCLSALAPLEDDTVLTRLVLSLDMFFVAFRMVGWLAVLRFDVWGGWNLAERTVYCSATIRELVFLVLAIWAFSRRTAQAMQLWMWRAIGLFAFMFLLENLPFAAYQVVALHGQPAALLSAIINATVVCVVCRRDRLLGMQARVRRWAKVVGATSAAASIACLIGPGDAKKSLDQAKGRFCCVTLENISFEDVQDNIPDPGLHDSAKPCKLGHCDAFVSHSWHDDAGAKWAAMQSWRESFVQSHGREPRIWFDKFCIDQNHIQTDLRCLPIFLGGCERLVIFCGTTYLMRLWCVLEIFSYIMMGGRLSNVELVPVLAEGGDTDQMASLRESFEHFDASKCECFNHSDKQWMLTVIQTAFGDLPAFNEQVSSILRQLRRESRLWSDHDAPPSPARSSASSASPSSLGSGRSNGDGGLRCGPAHGMDGSANPVPVPPAPRRVRKFS
;
A
#
# COMPACT_ATOMS: atom_id res chain seq x y z
N MET A 1 -7.85 10.17 -54.08
CA MET A 1 -8.53 9.46 -52.97
C MET A 1 -7.60 8.99 -51.85
N GLY A 2 -6.27 8.88 -52.01
CA GLY A 2 -5.37 8.43 -50.94
C GLY A 2 -4.89 9.49 -49.93
N VAL A 3 -5.14 10.78 -50.17
CA VAL A 3 -4.68 11.88 -49.29
C VAL A 3 -5.74 12.24 -48.23
N GLU A 4 -7.03 12.10 -48.55
CA GLU A 4 -8.12 12.37 -47.59
C GLU A 4 -8.22 11.32 -46.47
N THR A 5 -7.82 10.07 -46.73
CA THR A 5 -7.81 9.02 -45.70
C THR A 5 -6.70 9.22 -44.67
N LYS A 6 -5.55 9.81 -45.05
CA LYS A 6 -4.45 10.07 -44.12
C LYS A 6 -4.76 11.24 -43.16
N VAL A 7 -5.39 12.30 -43.65
CA VAL A 7 -5.79 13.45 -42.82
C VAL A 7 -6.90 13.07 -41.81
N ARG A 8 -7.80 12.15 -42.19
CA ARG A 8 -8.82 11.63 -41.24
C ARG A 8 -8.21 10.81 -40.09
N ALA A 9 -7.19 10.00 -40.37
CA ALA A 9 -6.53 9.19 -39.35
C ALA A 9 -5.81 10.07 -38.30
N GLU A 10 -5.06 11.09 -38.74
CA GLU A 10 -4.34 12.02 -37.84
C GLU A 10 -5.30 12.88 -36.99
N SER A 11 -6.49 13.21 -37.52
CA SER A 11 -7.49 13.96 -36.74
C SER A 11 -8.09 13.15 -35.57
N SER A 12 -8.26 11.83 -35.74
CA SER A 12 -8.85 10.98 -34.70
C SER A 12 -7.91 10.73 -33.52
N ASP A 13 -6.61 10.62 -33.77
CA ASP A 13 -5.61 10.36 -32.72
C ASP A 13 -5.48 11.58 -31.77
N SER A 14 -5.59 12.79 -32.32
CA SER A 14 -5.57 14.02 -31.52
C SER A 14 -6.77 14.18 -30.58
N SER A 15 -7.92 13.62 -30.96
CA SER A 15 -9.16 13.62 -30.16
C SER A 15 -9.02 12.68 -28.96
N ASP A 16 -8.55 11.46 -29.20
CA ASP A 16 -8.44 10.42 -28.17
C ASP A 16 -7.38 10.78 -27.12
N GLN A 17 -6.25 11.34 -27.55
CA GLN A 17 -5.23 11.86 -26.64
C GLN A 17 -5.76 12.97 -25.72
N ARG A 18 -6.58 13.90 -26.24
CA ARG A 18 -7.21 14.95 -25.42
C ARG A 18 -8.19 14.36 -24.40
N GLN A 19 -9.00 13.39 -24.81
CA GLN A 19 -9.96 12.75 -23.91
C GLN A 19 -9.26 12.02 -22.75
N ILE A 20 -8.15 11.33 -23.03
CA ILE A 20 -7.33 10.66 -22.01
C ILE A 20 -6.69 11.69 -21.08
N TYR A 21 -6.11 12.77 -21.63
CA TYR A 21 -5.53 13.85 -20.82
C TYR A 21 -6.57 14.45 -19.87
N ASP A 22 -7.78 14.72 -20.36
CA ASP A 22 -8.87 15.22 -19.54
C ASP A 22 -9.34 14.22 -18.49
N GLN A 23 -9.30 12.91 -18.76
CA GLN A 23 -9.68 11.88 -17.80
C GLN A 23 -8.64 11.72 -16.68
N VAL A 24 -7.35 11.71 -17.01
CA VAL A 24 -6.27 11.66 -16.03
C VAL A 24 -6.22 12.95 -15.20
N ARG A 25 -6.41 14.11 -15.84
CA ARG A 25 -6.55 15.40 -15.16
C ARG A 25 -7.74 15.38 -14.20
N ARG A 26 -8.89 14.86 -14.60
CA ARG A 26 -10.07 14.67 -13.73
C ARG A 26 -9.76 13.77 -12.54
N SER A 27 -9.01 12.69 -12.73
CA SER A 27 -8.64 11.74 -11.68
C SER A 27 -7.67 12.36 -10.65
N ARG A 28 -6.68 13.14 -11.12
CA ARG A 28 -5.80 13.93 -10.24
C ARG A 28 -6.55 15.01 -9.46
N ILE A 29 -7.47 15.69 -10.14
CA ILE A 29 -8.38 16.63 -9.48
C ILE A 29 -9.23 15.89 -8.44
N ALA A 30 -9.69 14.67 -8.70
CA ALA A 30 -10.44 13.87 -7.74
C ALA A 30 -9.60 13.49 -6.50
N LEU A 31 -8.34 13.08 -6.65
CA LEU A 31 -7.44 12.80 -5.51
C LEU A 31 -7.11 14.04 -4.68
N ARG A 32 -6.82 15.17 -5.35
CA ARG A 32 -6.69 16.46 -4.68
C ARG A 32 -7.99 16.84 -4.00
N ARG A 33 -9.15 16.64 -4.65
CA ARG A 33 -10.47 16.85 -4.06
C ARG A 33 -10.71 15.95 -2.86
N ILE A 34 -10.29 14.69 -2.83
CA ILE A 34 -10.48 13.83 -1.64
C ILE A 34 -9.64 14.37 -0.47
N ARG A 35 -8.37 14.73 -0.71
CA ARG A 35 -7.52 15.37 0.31
C ARG A 35 -8.13 16.69 0.81
N TRP A 36 -8.59 17.52 -0.12
CA TRP A 36 -9.29 18.76 0.18
C TRP A 36 -10.65 18.53 0.83
N VAL A 37 -11.40 17.48 0.50
CA VAL A 37 -12.69 17.15 1.09
C VAL A 37 -12.48 16.69 2.53
N VAL A 38 -11.47 15.87 2.81
CA VAL A 38 -11.12 15.52 4.20
C VAL A 38 -10.70 16.77 4.97
N GLY A 39 -9.85 17.63 4.38
CA GLY A 39 -9.47 18.91 4.98
C GLY A 39 -10.64 19.88 5.16
N SER A 40 -11.55 19.98 4.19
CA SER A 40 -12.72 20.86 4.19
C SER A 40 -13.84 20.33 5.08
N ILE A 41 -14.01 19.01 5.21
CA ILE A 41 -14.86 18.41 6.24
C ILE A 41 -14.30 18.76 7.60
N TRP A 42 -12.98 18.68 7.80
CA TRP A 42 -12.36 19.06 9.07
C TRP A 42 -12.50 20.57 9.37
N ILE A 43 -12.25 21.44 8.39
CA ILE A 43 -12.45 22.90 8.51
C ILE A 43 -13.93 23.18 8.76
N GLY A 44 -14.83 22.57 7.99
CA GLY A 44 -16.27 22.75 8.07
C GLY A 44 -16.82 22.29 9.42
N LEU A 45 -16.37 21.14 9.93
CA LEU A 45 -16.65 20.71 11.29
C LEU A 45 -16.12 21.74 12.28
N SER A 46 -14.86 22.19 12.16
CA SER A 46 -14.28 23.19 13.08
C SER A 46 -15.02 24.53 13.08
N VAL A 47 -15.49 25.01 11.92
CA VAL A 47 -16.29 26.23 11.79
C VAL A 47 -17.70 26.01 12.34
N LEU A 48 -18.34 24.88 12.03
CA LEU A 48 -19.62 24.50 12.62
C LEU A 48 -19.52 24.48 14.15
N MET A 49 -18.41 23.98 14.69
CA MET A 49 -18.15 23.95 16.13
C MET A 49 -18.04 25.37 16.69
N LEU A 50 -17.34 26.28 16.00
CA LEU A 50 -17.28 27.70 16.39
C LEU A 50 -18.67 28.34 16.40
N VAL A 51 -19.47 28.11 15.36
CA VAL A 51 -20.82 28.69 15.23
C VAL A 51 -21.75 28.12 16.28
N VAL A 52 -21.76 26.79 16.48
CA VAL A 52 -22.58 26.18 17.52
C VAL A 52 -22.15 26.69 18.90
N PHE A 53 -20.85 26.83 19.15
CA PHE A 53 -20.34 27.43 20.37
C PHE A 53 -20.84 28.88 20.56
N GLU A 54 -20.65 29.75 19.57
CA GLU A 54 -21.08 31.16 19.65
C GLU A 54 -22.60 31.31 19.78
N VAL A 55 -23.39 30.60 18.99
CA VAL A 55 -24.87 30.63 19.07
C VAL A 55 -25.32 30.11 20.43
N PHE A 56 -24.74 29.02 20.90
CA PHE A 56 -25.10 28.45 22.20
C PHE A 56 -24.70 29.38 23.35
N VAL A 57 -23.51 29.98 23.31
CA VAL A 57 -23.06 30.99 24.27
C VAL A 57 -24.01 32.19 24.24
N LEU A 58 -24.32 32.74 23.07
CA LEU A 58 -25.20 33.90 22.95
C LEU A 58 -26.65 33.62 23.36
N CYS A 59 -27.19 32.43 23.07
CA CYS A 59 -28.55 32.06 23.45
C CYS A 59 -28.68 31.80 24.95
N VAL A 60 -27.78 31.00 25.53
CA VAL A 60 -27.84 30.64 26.96
C VAL A 60 -27.42 31.81 27.85
N TRP A 61 -26.36 32.54 27.49
CA TRP A 61 -25.87 33.66 28.29
C TRP A 61 -26.84 34.85 28.30
N ARG A 62 -27.68 34.99 27.26
CA ARG A 62 -28.71 36.02 27.19
C ARG A 62 -29.91 35.72 28.08
N GLU A 63 -30.28 34.46 28.31
CA GLU A 63 -31.35 34.11 29.23
C GLU A 63 -30.91 34.19 30.70
N GLU A 64 -29.68 33.76 31.02
CA GLU A 64 -29.15 33.84 32.39
C GLU A 64 -29.00 35.27 32.90
N HIS A 65 -28.55 36.22 32.07
CA HIS A 65 -28.42 37.62 32.48
C HIS A 65 -29.77 38.34 32.71
N VAL A 66 -30.88 37.79 32.22
CA VAL A 66 -32.22 38.34 32.43
C VAL A 66 -32.89 37.76 33.68
N LEU A 67 -32.49 36.56 34.13
CA LEU A 67 -33.09 35.85 35.27
C LEU A 67 -32.26 35.88 36.56
N LEU A 68 -30.95 36.15 36.51
CA LEU A 68 -30.05 36.10 37.67
C LEU A 68 -30.09 37.33 38.61
N LYS A 69 -31.13 38.17 38.56
CA LYS A 69 -31.22 39.28 39.50
C LYS A 69 -31.75 38.92 40.89
N ASP A 70 -32.40 37.76 41.08
CA ASP A 70 -33.14 37.50 42.34
C ASP A 70 -33.22 36.02 42.82
N GLN A 71 -32.34 35.09 42.43
CA GLN A 71 -32.46 33.70 42.94
C GLN A 71 -31.19 33.10 43.58
N GLU A 72 -31.41 32.61 44.81
CA GLU A 72 -30.48 31.95 45.70
C GLU A 72 -29.74 30.79 45.02
N LEU A 73 -28.41 30.86 45.10
CA LEU A 73 -27.47 29.83 44.67
C LEU A 73 -27.88 28.45 45.20
N PHE A 74 -28.05 27.48 44.30
CA PHE A 74 -28.35 26.05 44.51
C PHE A 74 -29.84 25.64 44.54
N GLN A 75 -30.52 25.82 43.41
CA GLN A 75 -31.62 24.94 42.99
C GLN A 75 -31.15 23.96 41.88
N PRO A 76 -31.82 22.80 41.71
CA PRO A 76 -31.24 21.61 41.08
C PRO A 76 -30.83 21.83 39.62
N GLN A 77 -29.57 21.48 39.36
CA GLN A 77 -28.88 21.32 38.07
C GLN A 77 -29.77 21.50 36.83
N ASP A 78 -29.69 22.68 36.23
CA ASP A 78 -30.24 22.90 34.91
C ASP A 78 -29.49 22.02 33.90
N TRP A 79 -30.20 21.08 33.28
CA TRP A 79 -29.64 20.10 32.34
C TRP A 79 -28.94 20.79 31.16
N SER A 80 -29.36 22.01 30.84
CA SER A 80 -28.75 22.89 29.86
C SER A 80 -27.24 23.06 30.10
N ASP A 81 -26.85 23.24 31.36
CA ASP A 81 -25.51 23.65 31.77
C ASP A 81 -24.55 22.45 31.83
N ALA A 82 -25.06 21.30 32.28
CA ALA A 82 -24.37 20.03 32.19
C ALA A 82 -24.17 19.59 30.73
N PHE A 83 -25.19 19.76 29.89
CA PHE A 83 -25.13 19.44 28.46
C PHE A 83 -24.15 20.36 27.72
N LYS A 84 -24.13 21.65 28.06
CA LYS A 84 -23.16 22.64 27.55
C LYS A 84 -21.73 22.17 27.77
N ARG A 85 -21.36 21.90 29.03
CA ARG A 85 -20.00 21.48 29.40
C ARG A 85 -19.61 20.15 28.74
N PHE A 86 -20.56 19.22 28.65
CA PHE A 86 -20.35 17.96 27.95
C PHE A 86 -20.07 18.17 26.45
N PHE A 87 -20.90 18.98 25.79
CA PHE A 87 -20.80 19.23 24.36
C PHE A 87 -19.49 19.97 24.04
N GLU A 88 -19.17 21.06 24.75
CA GLU A 88 -17.91 21.80 24.61
C GLU A 88 -16.68 20.89 24.78
N GLY A 89 -16.66 20.07 25.85
CA GLY A 89 -15.55 19.15 26.10
C GLY A 89 -15.42 18.06 25.03
N THR A 90 -16.54 17.49 24.60
CA THR A 90 -16.59 16.44 23.58
C THR A 90 -16.15 16.94 22.22
N LEU A 91 -16.62 18.11 21.82
CA LEU A 91 -16.27 18.73 20.56
C LEU A 91 -14.77 19.03 20.49
N VAL A 92 -14.20 19.64 21.54
CA VAL A 92 -12.76 19.90 21.61
C VAL A 92 -11.96 18.59 21.49
N ALA A 93 -12.37 17.54 22.21
CA ALA A 93 -11.70 16.25 22.16
C ALA A 93 -11.81 15.56 20.79
N MET A 94 -12.99 15.58 20.16
CA MET A 94 -13.20 15.05 18.81
C MET A 94 -12.35 15.77 17.77
N ARG A 95 -12.27 17.11 17.84
CA ARG A 95 -11.42 17.90 16.93
C ARG A 95 -9.95 17.48 17.04
N MET A 96 -9.43 17.40 18.26
CA MET A 96 -8.04 16.98 18.50
C MET A 96 -7.79 15.54 18.04
N CYS A 97 -8.75 14.63 18.23
CA CYS A 97 -8.69 13.26 17.71
C CYS A 97 -8.62 13.22 16.19
N LEU A 98 -9.42 14.01 15.49
CA LEU A 98 -9.41 14.05 14.03
C LEU A 98 -8.06 14.59 13.50
N SER A 99 -7.50 15.63 14.13
CA SER A 99 -6.16 16.14 13.80
C SER A 99 -5.08 15.07 14.03
N ALA A 100 -5.21 14.25 15.08
CA ALA A 100 -4.30 13.15 15.36
C ALA A 100 -4.41 12.00 14.33
N LEU A 101 -5.62 11.71 13.84
CA LEU A 101 -5.88 10.62 12.89
C LEU A 101 -5.63 11.00 11.41
N ALA A 102 -5.56 12.29 11.09
CA ALA A 102 -5.33 12.76 9.73
C ALA A 102 -3.93 12.33 9.22
N PRO A 103 -3.83 11.66 8.05
CA PRO A 103 -2.55 11.28 7.46
C PRO A 103 -1.89 12.48 6.76
N LEU A 104 -1.28 13.37 7.55
CA LEU A 104 -0.64 14.61 7.08
C LEU A 104 0.87 14.47 6.75
N GLU A 105 1.42 13.25 6.78
CA GLU A 105 2.88 12.98 6.79
C GLU A 105 3.68 13.62 5.64
N ASP A 106 3.03 13.98 4.53
CA ASP A 106 3.70 14.50 3.32
C ASP A 106 3.37 15.97 3.01
N ASP A 107 2.39 16.58 3.69
CA ASP A 107 1.93 17.94 3.38
C ASP A 107 2.22 18.89 4.55
N THR A 108 3.34 19.60 4.45
CA THR A 108 3.77 20.57 5.43
C THR A 108 2.82 21.77 5.53
N VAL A 109 2.19 22.18 4.42
CA VAL A 109 1.28 23.31 4.37
C VAL A 109 -0.03 22.96 5.08
N LEU A 110 -0.60 21.79 4.76
CA LEU A 110 -1.83 21.33 5.40
C LEU A 110 -1.63 21.09 6.90
N THR A 111 -0.50 20.49 7.30
CA THR A 111 -0.17 20.28 8.72
C THR A 111 -0.08 21.62 9.47
N ARG A 112 0.55 22.62 8.87
CA ARG A 112 0.64 23.97 9.43
C ARG A 112 -0.72 24.65 9.52
N LEU A 113 -1.57 24.50 8.50
CA LEU A 113 -2.92 25.06 8.52
C LEU A 113 -3.75 24.47 9.68
N VAL A 114 -3.70 23.15 9.87
CA VAL A 114 -4.38 22.45 10.97
C VAL A 114 -3.88 22.96 12.32
N LEU A 115 -2.56 23.03 12.52
CA LEU A 115 -1.95 23.54 13.75
C LEU A 115 -2.29 25.02 13.99
N SER A 116 -2.24 25.87 12.96
CA SER A 116 -2.60 27.29 13.06
C SER A 116 -4.04 27.49 13.50
N LEU A 117 -4.96 26.70 12.93
CA LEU A 117 -6.36 26.74 13.34
C LEU A 117 -6.49 26.29 14.80
N ASP A 118 -5.85 25.18 15.18
CA ASP A 118 -5.89 24.66 16.55
C ASP A 118 -5.35 25.69 17.56
N MET A 119 -4.25 26.38 17.24
CA MET A 119 -3.68 27.48 18.05
C MET A 119 -4.62 28.68 18.11
N PHE A 120 -5.22 29.09 17.00
CA PHE A 120 -6.17 30.20 16.95
C PHE A 120 -7.34 29.99 17.91
N PHE A 121 -7.95 28.80 17.89
CA PHE A 121 -9.07 28.47 18.76
C PHE A 121 -8.71 28.49 20.25
N VAL A 122 -7.52 27.98 20.60
CA VAL A 122 -7.05 28.04 21.99
C VAL A 122 -6.78 29.47 22.42
N ALA A 123 -6.11 30.27 21.58
CA ALA A 123 -5.86 31.69 21.85
C ALA A 123 -7.17 32.48 21.98
N PHE A 124 -8.15 32.23 21.11
CA PHE A 124 -9.46 32.85 21.16
C PHE A 124 -10.17 32.57 22.49
N ARG A 125 -10.18 31.31 22.94
CA ARG A 125 -10.75 30.93 24.22
C ARG A 125 -10.02 31.60 25.40
N MET A 126 -8.69 31.64 25.37
CA MET A 126 -7.89 32.35 26.37
C MET A 126 -8.24 33.85 26.46
N VAL A 127 -8.46 34.52 25.32
CA VAL A 127 -8.89 35.93 25.32
C VAL A 127 -10.25 36.10 25.99
N GLY A 128 -11.19 35.18 25.72
CA GLY A 128 -12.49 35.16 26.41
C GLY A 128 -12.33 35.04 27.94
N TRP A 129 -11.46 34.14 28.40
CA TRP A 129 -11.15 33.99 29.82
C TRP A 129 -10.52 35.23 30.44
N LEU A 130 -9.56 35.88 29.75
CA LEU A 130 -8.95 37.12 30.20
C LEU A 130 -9.96 38.28 30.27
N ALA A 131 -10.95 38.30 29.37
CA ALA A 131 -12.03 39.28 29.43
C ALA A 131 -12.87 39.10 30.71
N VAL A 132 -13.18 37.86 31.11
CA VAL A 132 -13.88 37.57 32.37
C VAL A 132 -13.10 38.08 33.59
N LEU A 133 -11.76 37.91 33.61
CA LEU A 133 -10.92 38.46 34.68
C LEU A 133 -10.97 39.99 34.77
N ARG A 134 -11.12 40.68 33.64
CA ARG A 134 -11.11 42.15 33.58
C ARG A 134 -12.34 42.76 34.23
N PHE A 135 -13.48 42.06 34.27
CA PHE A 135 -14.75 42.59 34.78
C PHE A 135 -14.97 42.37 36.30
N ASP A 136 -13.89 42.27 37.08
CA ASP A 136 -13.90 42.14 38.55
C ASP A 136 -14.68 40.94 39.13
N VAL A 137 -15.07 40.00 38.27
CA VAL A 137 -15.76 38.76 38.68
C VAL A 137 -14.84 37.87 39.55
N TRP A 138 -13.53 38.03 39.40
CA TRP A 138 -12.51 37.30 40.16
C TRP A 138 -12.67 37.43 41.67
N GLY A 139 -13.08 38.62 42.15
CA GLY A 139 -13.29 38.90 43.57
C GLY A 139 -14.36 38.00 44.19
N GLY A 140 -15.39 37.64 43.42
CA GLY A 140 -16.52 36.82 43.88
C GLY A 140 -16.29 35.30 43.82
N TRP A 141 -15.25 34.84 43.14
CA TRP A 141 -14.98 33.41 42.99
C TRP A 141 -14.41 32.77 44.25
N ASN A 142 -14.85 31.56 44.56
CA ASN A 142 -14.25 30.75 45.62
C ASN A 142 -12.89 30.17 45.20
N LEU A 143 -12.15 29.62 46.17
CA LEU A 143 -10.80 29.08 45.90
C LEU A 143 -10.79 27.98 44.83
N ALA A 144 -11.80 27.10 44.81
CA ALA A 144 -11.87 26.00 43.86
C ALA A 144 -12.08 26.50 42.42
N GLU A 145 -12.95 27.49 42.22
CA GLU A 145 -13.18 28.13 40.92
C GLU A 145 -11.90 28.79 40.39
N ARG A 146 -11.19 29.51 41.26
CA ARG A 146 -9.88 30.10 40.92
C ARG A 146 -8.85 29.03 40.56
N THR A 147 -8.81 27.91 41.28
CA THR A 147 -7.91 26.80 40.97
C THR A 147 -8.22 26.16 39.61
N VAL A 148 -9.50 25.88 39.31
CA VAL A 148 -9.91 25.31 38.02
C VAL A 148 -9.56 26.25 36.87
N TYR A 149 -9.82 27.55 37.04
CA TYR A 149 -9.49 28.57 36.05
C TYR A 149 -7.98 28.64 35.79
N CYS A 150 -7.16 28.72 36.84
CA CYS A 150 -5.71 28.76 36.72
C CYS A 150 -5.17 27.50 36.02
N SER A 151 -5.68 26.32 36.41
CA SER A 151 -5.26 25.06 35.80
C SER A 151 -5.61 25.00 34.31
N ALA A 152 -6.84 25.37 33.95
CA ALA A 152 -7.28 25.43 32.55
C ALA A 152 -6.40 26.39 31.72
N THR A 153 -6.07 27.56 32.27
CA THR A 153 -5.19 28.55 31.63
C THR A 153 -3.78 27.99 31.41
N ILE A 154 -3.21 27.33 32.42
CA ILE A 154 -1.88 26.70 32.32
C ILE A 154 -1.89 25.61 31.25
N ARG A 155 -2.90 24.73 31.24
CA ARG A 155 -3.05 23.69 30.23
C ARG A 155 -3.10 24.26 28.81
N GLU A 156 -3.84 25.35 28.60
CA GLU A 156 -3.95 26.03 27.30
C GLU A 156 -2.63 26.65 26.86
N LEU A 157 -1.91 27.31 27.78
CA LEU A 157 -0.58 27.85 27.52
C LEU A 157 0.42 26.75 27.14
N VAL A 158 0.41 25.63 27.88
CA VAL A 158 1.28 24.49 27.58
C VAL A 158 1.00 23.93 26.19
N PHE A 159 -0.27 23.79 25.81
CA PHE A 159 -0.64 23.36 24.47
C PHE A 159 -0.16 24.34 23.40
N LEU A 160 -0.37 25.66 23.58
CA LEU A 160 0.09 26.68 22.63
C LEU A 160 1.61 26.63 22.43
N VAL A 161 2.39 26.55 23.51
CA VAL A 161 3.85 26.45 23.43
C VAL A 161 4.28 25.22 22.65
N LEU A 162 3.68 24.06 22.93
CA LEU A 162 4.00 22.82 22.20
C LEU A 162 3.52 22.84 20.75
N ALA A 163 2.39 23.49 20.45
CA ALA A 163 1.88 23.64 19.10
C ALA A 163 2.75 24.60 18.26
N ILE A 164 3.21 25.71 18.84
CA ILE A 164 4.18 26.63 18.22
C ILE A 164 5.50 25.87 17.95
N TRP A 165 5.95 25.07 18.93
CA TRP A 165 7.12 24.24 18.77
C TRP A 165 6.95 23.18 17.67
N ALA A 166 5.78 22.55 17.57
CA ALA A 166 5.43 21.66 16.48
C ALA A 166 5.46 22.41 15.14
N PHE A 167 4.84 23.58 15.05
CA PHE A 167 4.75 24.42 13.85
C PHE A 167 6.13 24.84 13.31
N SER A 168 7.10 25.07 14.20
CA SER A 168 8.47 25.45 13.83
C SER A 168 9.30 24.30 13.23
N ARG A 169 8.80 23.05 13.23
CA ARG A 169 9.52 21.93 12.64
C ARG A 169 9.52 21.98 11.10
N ARG A 170 10.64 21.57 10.51
CA ARG A 170 10.85 21.62 9.05
C ARG A 170 10.14 20.50 8.30
N THR A 171 10.02 19.32 8.91
CA THR A 171 9.42 18.13 8.29
C THR A 171 8.03 17.87 8.85
N ALA A 172 7.09 17.44 8.00
CA ALA A 172 5.72 17.14 8.42
C ALA A 172 5.65 16.04 9.47
N GLN A 173 6.48 14.99 9.36
CA GLN A 173 6.60 13.95 10.38
C GLN A 173 7.01 14.50 11.76
N ALA A 174 7.97 15.42 11.80
CA ALA A 174 8.38 16.04 13.07
C ALA A 174 7.27 16.96 13.61
N MET A 175 6.59 17.71 12.74
CA MET A 175 5.43 18.52 13.14
C MET A 175 4.34 17.65 13.77
N GLN A 176 3.96 16.55 13.11
CA GLN A 176 2.93 15.63 13.60
C GLN A 176 3.32 14.95 14.91
N LEU A 177 4.57 14.52 15.07
CA LEU A 177 5.02 13.91 16.32
C LEU A 177 4.86 14.87 17.50
N TRP A 178 5.26 16.13 17.34
CA TRP A 178 5.11 17.15 18.38
C TRP A 178 3.65 17.56 18.57
N MET A 179 2.86 17.62 17.50
CA MET A 179 1.41 17.81 17.58
C MET A 179 0.75 16.72 18.43
N TRP A 180 1.08 15.44 18.21
CA TRP A 180 0.54 14.34 19.00
C TRP A 180 0.97 14.43 20.47
N ARG A 181 2.21 14.83 20.75
CA ARG A 181 2.65 15.07 22.14
C ARG A 181 1.87 16.22 22.79
N ALA A 182 1.61 17.30 22.06
CA ALA A 182 0.81 18.42 22.53
C ALA A 182 -0.63 17.99 22.84
N ILE A 183 -1.27 17.26 21.92
CA ILE A 183 -2.63 16.72 22.09
C ILE A 183 -2.69 15.74 23.26
N GLY A 184 -1.73 14.81 23.36
CA GLY A 184 -1.67 13.82 24.42
C GLY A 184 -1.49 14.45 25.80
N LEU A 185 -0.57 15.42 25.92
CA LEU A 185 -0.36 16.14 27.18
C LEU A 185 -1.58 16.99 27.55
N PHE A 186 -2.19 17.67 26.58
CA PHE A 186 -3.41 18.45 26.81
C PHE A 186 -4.55 17.57 27.32
N ALA A 187 -4.80 16.42 26.68
CA ALA A 187 -5.84 15.48 27.09
C ALA A 187 -5.52 14.86 28.47
N PHE A 188 -4.25 14.59 28.77
CA PHE A 188 -3.82 14.09 30.08
C PHE A 188 -4.05 15.11 31.21
N MET A 189 -3.63 16.38 31.02
CA MET A 189 -3.90 17.45 31.98
C MET A 189 -5.40 17.65 32.17
N PHE A 190 -6.19 17.55 31.10
CA PHE A 190 -7.65 17.58 31.19
C PHE A 190 -8.22 16.48 32.09
N LEU A 191 -7.70 15.25 32.00
CA LEU A 191 -8.13 14.15 32.87
C LEU A 191 -7.77 14.39 34.34
N LEU A 192 -6.55 14.87 34.60
CA LEU A 192 -6.10 15.17 35.96
C LEU A 192 -6.97 16.23 36.64
N GLU A 193 -7.46 17.21 35.89
CA GLU A 193 -8.35 18.24 36.39
C GLU A 193 -9.80 17.74 36.57
N ASN A 194 -10.32 17.02 35.57
CA ASN A 194 -11.74 16.67 35.53
C ASN A 194 -12.10 15.46 36.39
N LEU A 195 -11.18 14.50 36.60
CA LEU A 195 -11.48 13.32 37.41
C LEU A 195 -11.76 13.64 38.89
N PRO A 196 -10.93 14.44 39.59
CA PRO A 196 -11.24 14.85 40.96
C PRO A 196 -12.53 15.66 41.05
N PHE A 197 -12.78 16.55 40.06
CA PHE A 197 -13.99 17.35 40.00
C PHE A 197 -15.24 16.48 39.78
N ALA A 198 -15.17 15.51 38.86
CA ALA A 198 -16.24 14.55 38.63
C ALA A 198 -16.51 13.70 39.88
N ALA A 199 -15.45 13.22 40.56
CA ALA A 199 -15.58 12.45 41.79
C ALA A 199 -16.24 13.29 42.90
N TYR A 200 -15.85 14.55 43.05
CA TYR A 200 -16.48 15.48 43.98
C TYR A 200 -17.96 15.70 43.65
N GLN A 201 -18.32 15.94 42.38
CA GLN A 201 -19.72 16.12 41.97
C GLN A 201 -20.58 14.89 42.27
N VAL A 202 -20.06 13.69 42.05
CA VAL A 202 -20.78 12.43 42.31
C VAL A 202 -20.91 12.16 43.81
N VAL A 203 -19.82 12.32 44.56
CA VAL A 203 -19.77 11.96 45.98
C VAL A 203 -20.41 13.01 46.87
N ALA A 204 -20.11 14.28 46.67
CA ALA A 204 -20.51 15.36 47.56
C ALA A 204 -21.83 16.02 47.14
N LEU A 205 -22.12 16.09 45.84
CA LEU A 205 -23.29 16.81 45.32
C LEU A 205 -24.40 15.88 44.81
N HIS A 206 -24.18 14.55 44.81
CA HIS A 206 -25.08 13.55 44.24
C HIS A 206 -25.55 13.88 42.80
N GLY A 207 -24.73 14.64 42.06
CA GLY A 207 -25.08 15.18 40.76
C GLY A 207 -24.76 14.26 39.58
N GLN A 208 -25.23 14.64 38.39
CA GLN A 208 -25.00 13.90 37.14
C GLN A 208 -23.51 13.87 36.73
N PRO A 209 -23.00 12.76 36.17
CA PRO A 209 -21.58 12.55 35.88
C PRO A 209 -21.15 13.11 34.50
N ALA A 210 -21.62 14.29 34.09
CA ALA A 210 -21.26 14.85 32.77
C ALA A 210 -19.74 14.99 32.58
N ALA A 211 -19.02 15.35 33.64
CA ALA A 211 -17.56 15.39 33.67
C ALA A 211 -16.91 14.00 33.48
N LEU A 212 -17.57 12.92 33.91
CA LEU A 212 -17.10 11.55 33.71
C LEU A 212 -17.16 11.15 32.24
N LEU A 213 -18.23 11.51 31.53
CA LEU A 213 -18.36 11.19 30.10
C LEU A 213 -17.28 11.90 29.27
N SER A 214 -17.02 13.19 29.58
CA SER A 214 -15.91 13.93 28.99
C SER A 214 -14.54 13.30 29.33
N ALA A 215 -14.36 12.81 30.57
CA ALA A 215 -13.16 12.09 30.97
C ALA A 215 -12.99 10.77 30.19
N ILE A 216 -14.05 10.02 29.90
CA ILE A 216 -13.97 8.79 29.08
C ILE A 216 -13.45 9.09 27.67
N ILE A 217 -13.95 10.15 27.05
CA ILE A 217 -13.52 10.56 25.70
C ILE A 217 -12.04 10.96 25.73
N ASN A 218 -11.64 11.82 26.67
CA ASN A 218 -10.25 12.25 26.81
C ASN A 218 -9.31 11.10 27.18
N ALA A 219 -9.75 10.13 28.00
CA ALA A 219 -9.00 8.91 28.28
C ALA A 219 -8.79 8.08 27.02
N THR A 220 -9.80 8.02 26.15
CA THR A 220 -9.68 7.37 24.83
C THR A 220 -8.65 8.09 23.96
N VAL A 221 -8.67 9.43 23.93
CA VAL A 221 -7.67 10.24 23.20
C VAL A 221 -6.26 9.94 23.71
N VAL A 222 -6.04 10.00 25.02
CA VAL A 222 -4.75 9.68 25.65
C VAL A 222 -4.32 8.25 25.30
N CYS A 223 -5.21 7.26 25.43
CA CYS A 223 -4.90 5.87 25.09
C CYS A 223 -4.50 5.67 23.64
N VAL A 224 -5.14 6.38 22.71
CA VAL A 224 -4.83 6.32 21.27
C VAL A 224 -3.52 7.03 20.97
N VAL A 225 -3.33 8.25 21.48
CA VAL A 225 -2.19 9.10 21.17
C VAL A 225 -0.90 8.62 21.85
N CYS A 226 -0.97 8.13 23.08
CA CYS A 226 0.19 7.58 23.79
C CYS A 226 0.64 6.23 23.23
N ARG A 227 -0.26 5.46 22.60
CA ARG A 227 0.09 4.20 21.95
C ARG A 227 0.41 4.43 20.48
N ARG A 228 1.64 4.89 20.21
CA ARG A 228 2.15 5.20 18.87
C ARG A 228 1.82 4.11 17.85
N ASP A 229 2.00 2.84 18.19
CA ASP A 229 1.74 1.74 17.26
C ASP A 229 0.27 1.61 16.86
N ARG A 230 -0.66 1.86 17.81
CA ARG A 230 -2.10 1.85 17.52
C ARG A 230 -2.48 3.03 16.63
N LEU A 231 -1.96 4.22 16.95
CA LEU A 231 -2.18 5.42 16.15
C LEU A 231 -1.67 5.24 14.71
N LEU A 232 -0.43 4.76 14.56
CA LEU A 232 0.16 4.45 13.26
C LEU A 232 -0.63 3.34 12.54
N GLY A 233 -1.13 2.34 13.26
CA GLY A 233 -2.01 1.30 12.72
C GLY A 233 -3.35 1.84 12.22
N MET A 234 -3.98 2.75 12.96
CA MET A 234 -5.22 3.43 12.55
C MET A 234 -4.98 4.33 11.35
N GLN A 235 -3.91 5.14 11.37
CA GLN A 235 -3.49 5.94 10.22
C GLN A 235 -3.15 5.07 9.02
N ALA A 236 -2.53 3.91 9.21
CA ALA A 236 -2.28 2.96 8.13
C ALA A 236 -3.59 2.40 7.57
N ARG A 237 -4.62 2.16 8.39
CA ARG A 237 -5.96 1.78 7.92
C ARG A 237 -6.65 2.90 7.16
N VAL A 238 -6.63 4.14 7.67
CA VAL A 238 -7.18 5.31 6.98
C VAL A 238 -6.42 5.56 5.67
N ARG A 239 -5.08 5.43 5.68
CA ARG A 239 -4.25 5.47 4.48
C ARG A 239 -4.57 4.34 3.52
N ARG A 240 -4.76 3.11 3.98
CA ARG A 240 -5.18 2.00 3.12
C ARG A 240 -6.54 2.27 2.52
N TRP A 241 -7.49 2.78 3.28
CA TRP A 241 -8.80 3.18 2.76
C TRP A 241 -8.67 4.30 1.72
N ALA A 242 -7.94 5.37 2.02
CA ALA A 242 -7.68 6.46 1.09
C ALA A 242 -6.85 6.04 -0.13
N LYS A 243 -5.90 5.11 0.04
CA LYS A 243 -5.13 4.47 -1.02
C LYS A 243 -5.95 3.48 -1.81
N VAL A 244 -6.94 2.79 -1.25
CA VAL A 244 -7.87 1.96 -2.02
C VAL A 244 -8.69 2.88 -2.92
N VAL A 245 -9.15 4.01 -2.39
CA VAL A 245 -9.81 5.05 -3.20
C VAL A 245 -8.84 5.65 -4.24
N GLY A 246 -7.57 5.85 -3.90
CA GLY A 246 -6.51 6.29 -4.83
C GLY A 246 -6.02 5.23 -5.81
N ALA A 247 -6.10 3.95 -5.45
CA ALA A 247 -5.78 2.79 -6.26
C ALA A 247 -6.89 2.59 -7.28
N THR A 248 -8.15 2.88 -6.95
CA THR A 248 -9.18 3.06 -7.99
C THR A 248 -8.83 4.16 -8.98
N SER A 249 -8.15 5.23 -8.55
CA SER A 249 -7.68 6.28 -9.48
C SER A 249 -6.43 5.85 -10.27
N ALA A 250 -5.51 5.08 -9.70
CA ALA A 250 -4.35 4.56 -10.41
C ALA A 250 -4.75 3.44 -11.36
N ALA A 251 -5.63 2.54 -10.94
CA ALA A 251 -6.32 1.56 -11.76
C ALA A 251 -7.15 2.24 -12.86
N ALA A 252 -7.81 3.37 -12.57
CA ALA A 252 -8.47 4.17 -13.59
C ALA A 252 -7.46 4.82 -14.55
N SER A 253 -6.33 5.32 -14.07
CA SER A 253 -5.25 5.86 -14.91
C SER A 253 -4.59 4.77 -15.76
N ILE A 254 -4.39 3.57 -15.23
CA ILE A 254 -3.90 2.41 -15.98
C ILE A 254 -5.00 1.95 -16.95
N ALA A 255 -6.27 1.98 -16.59
CA ALA A 255 -7.36 1.71 -17.53
C ALA A 255 -7.42 2.77 -18.66
N CYS A 256 -7.11 4.04 -18.37
CA CYS A 256 -6.94 5.09 -19.39
C CYS A 256 -5.77 4.80 -20.32
N LEU A 257 -4.70 4.20 -19.77
CA LEU A 257 -3.51 3.68 -20.47
C LEU A 257 -3.85 2.55 -21.42
N ILE A 258 -5.12 2.12 -21.51
CA ILE A 258 -5.51 1.02 -22.39
C ILE A 258 -6.78 1.33 -23.21
N GLY A 259 -7.48 2.40 -22.86
CA GLY A 259 -8.44 3.07 -23.73
C GLY A 259 -9.54 3.81 -22.97
N PRO A 260 -10.28 4.70 -23.65
CA PRO A 260 -11.46 5.33 -23.07
C PRO A 260 -12.52 4.27 -22.77
N GLY A 261 -12.89 4.10 -21.50
CA GLY A 261 -13.86 3.09 -21.07
C GLY A 261 -14.45 3.38 -19.70
N ASP A 262 -15.69 2.95 -19.49
CA ASP A 262 -16.33 2.95 -18.17
C ASP A 262 -15.71 1.82 -17.32
N ALA A 263 -15.21 2.15 -16.13
CA ALA A 263 -14.55 1.18 -15.25
C ALA A 263 -15.44 -0.02 -14.93
N LYS A 264 -16.77 0.17 -14.81
CA LYS A 264 -17.71 -0.91 -14.61
C LYS A 264 -17.76 -1.85 -15.81
N LYS A 265 -17.84 -1.31 -17.03
CA LYS A 265 -17.77 -2.10 -18.27
C LYS A 265 -16.46 -2.86 -18.40
N SER A 266 -15.33 -2.24 -18.09
CA SER A 266 -14.03 -2.93 -18.10
C SER A 266 -13.99 -4.08 -17.10
N LEU A 267 -14.57 -3.90 -15.91
CA LEU A 267 -14.68 -4.98 -14.91
C LEU A 267 -15.58 -6.13 -15.37
N ASP A 268 -16.75 -5.82 -15.94
CA ASP A 268 -17.67 -6.84 -16.44
C ASP A 268 -17.06 -7.60 -17.64
N GLN A 269 -16.35 -6.87 -18.52
CA GLN A 269 -15.61 -7.44 -19.64
C GLN A 269 -14.46 -8.33 -19.16
N ALA A 270 -13.66 -7.86 -18.21
CA ALA A 270 -12.57 -8.64 -17.64
C ALA A 270 -13.10 -9.93 -16.98
N LYS A 271 -14.21 -9.88 -16.23
CA LYS A 271 -14.81 -11.08 -15.64
C LYS A 271 -15.24 -12.11 -16.69
N GLY A 272 -15.77 -11.65 -17.83
CA GLY A 272 -16.20 -12.54 -18.91
C GLY A 272 -15.04 -13.14 -19.71
N ARG A 273 -13.88 -12.50 -19.71
CA ARG A 273 -12.72 -12.86 -20.53
C ARG A 273 -11.55 -13.44 -19.74
N PHE A 274 -11.60 -13.37 -18.41
CA PHE A 274 -10.56 -13.92 -17.55
C PHE A 274 -10.49 -15.44 -17.71
N CYS A 275 -9.36 -15.92 -18.21
CA CYS A 275 -9.07 -17.32 -18.41
C CYS A 275 -7.67 -17.63 -17.90
N CYS A 276 -7.36 -18.91 -17.79
CA CYS A 276 -6.03 -19.40 -17.42
C CYS A 276 -5.73 -20.70 -18.15
N VAL A 277 -4.46 -21.02 -18.28
CA VAL A 277 -3.96 -22.30 -18.80
C VAL A 277 -3.16 -23.00 -17.69
N THR A 278 -3.17 -24.34 -17.65
CA THR A 278 -2.24 -25.07 -16.77
C THR A 278 -0.89 -25.21 -17.45
N LEU A 279 0.21 -25.07 -16.70
CA LEU A 279 1.54 -25.00 -17.30
C LEU A 279 1.95 -26.30 -18.04
N GLU A 280 1.41 -27.46 -17.65
CA GLU A 280 1.53 -28.72 -18.40
C GLU A 280 1.04 -28.66 -19.86
N ASN A 281 0.13 -27.73 -20.18
CA ASN A 281 -0.47 -27.57 -21.51
C ASN A 281 0.24 -26.52 -22.37
N ILE A 282 1.32 -25.92 -21.86
CA ILE A 282 2.19 -25.04 -22.64
C ILE A 282 3.36 -25.89 -23.14
N SER A 283 3.76 -25.75 -24.40
CA SER A 283 4.95 -26.39 -24.95
C SER A 283 6.11 -25.40 -25.11
N PHE A 284 7.29 -25.90 -25.43
CA PHE A 284 8.45 -25.05 -25.72
C PHE A 284 8.20 -24.14 -26.94
N GLU A 285 7.56 -24.69 -27.98
CA GLU A 285 7.23 -23.97 -29.22
C GLU A 285 6.33 -22.76 -28.93
N ASP A 286 5.41 -22.88 -27.98
CA ASP A 286 4.54 -21.77 -27.59
C ASP A 286 5.33 -20.60 -26.96
N VAL A 287 6.43 -20.89 -26.28
CA VAL A 287 7.30 -19.94 -25.57
C VAL A 287 8.45 -19.41 -26.45
N GLN A 288 8.76 -20.11 -27.54
CA GLN A 288 9.94 -19.83 -28.37
C GLN A 288 9.84 -18.52 -29.15
N ASP A 289 8.66 -18.20 -29.67
CA ASP A 289 8.44 -17.01 -30.48
C ASP A 289 7.21 -16.21 -30.03
N ASN A 290 7.19 -14.94 -30.43
CA ASN A 290 6.09 -14.02 -30.17
C ASN A 290 5.06 -14.00 -31.32
N ILE A 291 5.07 -14.97 -32.22
CA ILE A 291 4.15 -15.01 -33.35
C ILE A 291 2.76 -15.32 -32.80
N PRO A 292 1.75 -14.45 -33.02
CA PRO A 292 0.40 -14.71 -32.54
C PRO A 292 -0.15 -16.02 -33.10
N ASP A 293 -0.70 -16.86 -32.22
CA ASP A 293 -1.46 -18.05 -32.60
C ASP A 293 -2.86 -17.98 -31.96
N PRO A 294 -3.89 -17.57 -32.71
CA PRO A 294 -5.25 -17.50 -32.22
C PRO A 294 -5.79 -18.84 -31.70
N GLY A 295 -5.27 -19.98 -32.19
CA GLY A 295 -5.71 -21.30 -31.76
C GLY A 295 -5.30 -21.66 -30.34
N LEU A 296 -4.26 -21.01 -29.78
CA LEU A 296 -3.85 -21.22 -28.39
C LEU A 296 -4.88 -20.67 -27.39
N HIS A 297 -5.71 -19.71 -27.80
CA HIS A 297 -6.77 -19.18 -26.94
C HIS A 297 -7.82 -20.24 -26.59
N ASP A 298 -8.10 -21.16 -27.51
CA ASP A 298 -9.06 -22.26 -27.28
C ASP A 298 -8.57 -23.25 -26.21
N SER A 299 -7.25 -23.26 -25.92
CA SER A 299 -6.66 -24.07 -24.86
C SER A 299 -6.79 -23.44 -23.47
N ALA A 300 -7.04 -22.12 -23.40
CA ALA A 300 -7.28 -21.43 -22.14
C ALA A 300 -8.69 -21.73 -21.60
N LYS A 301 -8.81 -21.95 -20.28
CA LYS A 301 -10.07 -22.25 -19.62
C LYS A 301 -10.58 -21.03 -18.87
N PRO A 302 -11.89 -20.71 -18.93
CA PRO A 302 -12.47 -19.64 -18.12
C PRO A 302 -12.09 -19.78 -16.65
N CYS A 303 -11.67 -18.69 -16.04
CA CYS A 303 -11.20 -18.64 -14.66
C CYS A 303 -11.96 -17.55 -13.89
N LYS A 304 -12.15 -17.76 -12.58
CA LYS A 304 -12.69 -16.71 -11.71
C LYS A 304 -11.53 -15.83 -11.23
N LEU A 305 -11.76 -14.52 -11.14
CA LEU A 305 -10.80 -13.60 -10.50
C LEU A 305 -10.50 -14.11 -9.08
N GLY A 306 -9.22 -14.15 -8.72
CA GLY A 306 -8.70 -14.69 -7.46
C GLY A 306 -8.49 -16.21 -7.45
N HIS A 307 -8.76 -16.91 -8.56
CA HIS A 307 -8.51 -18.35 -8.70
C HIS A 307 -7.41 -18.68 -9.72
N CYS A 308 -6.73 -17.69 -10.28
CA CYS A 308 -5.53 -17.90 -11.08
C CYS A 308 -4.31 -17.84 -10.16
N ASP A 309 -3.44 -18.86 -10.18
CA ASP A 309 -2.36 -18.97 -9.21
C ASP A 309 -1.28 -17.92 -9.46
N ALA A 310 -1.00 -17.61 -10.72
CA ALA A 310 -0.02 -16.61 -11.10
C ALA A 310 -0.37 -15.90 -12.40
N PHE A 311 -0.06 -14.61 -12.45
CA PHE A 311 0.16 -13.90 -13.70
C PHE A 311 1.62 -14.11 -14.11
N VAL A 312 1.87 -14.59 -15.33
CA VAL A 312 3.21 -14.77 -15.86
C VAL A 312 3.61 -13.54 -16.68
N SER A 313 4.61 -12.82 -16.20
CA SER A 313 5.24 -11.72 -16.92
C SER A 313 6.62 -12.12 -17.40
N HIS A 314 6.94 -11.80 -18.65
CA HIS A 314 8.21 -12.15 -19.28
C HIS A 314 8.51 -11.23 -20.48
N SER A 315 9.75 -11.23 -20.96
CA SER A 315 10.10 -10.62 -22.24
C SER A 315 10.19 -11.68 -23.33
N TRP A 316 9.56 -11.41 -24.47
CA TRP A 316 9.70 -12.21 -25.68
C TRP A 316 11.12 -12.17 -26.29
N HIS A 317 11.97 -11.21 -25.89
CA HIS A 317 13.35 -11.10 -26.39
C HIS A 317 14.40 -11.82 -25.53
N ASP A 318 14.01 -12.31 -24.35
CA ASP A 318 14.90 -13.17 -23.56
C ASP A 318 15.01 -14.55 -24.23
N ASP A 319 16.16 -15.20 -24.04
CA ASP A 319 16.46 -16.52 -24.60
C ASP A 319 15.35 -17.53 -24.28
N ALA A 320 14.79 -18.14 -25.32
CA ALA A 320 13.64 -19.03 -25.21
C ALA A 320 13.97 -20.31 -24.41
N GLY A 321 15.16 -20.88 -24.61
CA GLY A 321 15.62 -22.09 -23.93
C GLY A 321 15.76 -21.88 -22.43
N ALA A 322 16.49 -20.83 -22.05
CA ALA A 322 16.66 -20.41 -20.66
C ALA A 322 15.32 -20.10 -19.98
N LYS A 323 14.42 -19.41 -20.69
CA LYS A 323 13.11 -19.03 -20.17
C LYS A 323 12.23 -20.26 -19.95
N TRP A 324 12.22 -21.19 -20.90
CA TRP A 324 11.52 -22.45 -20.76
C TRP A 324 12.07 -23.27 -19.59
N ALA A 325 13.39 -23.39 -19.47
CA ALA A 325 14.03 -24.08 -18.33
C ALA A 325 13.64 -23.44 -16.98
N ALA A 326 13.68 -22.12 -16.89
CA ALA A 326 13.24 -21.38 -15.71
C ALA A 326 11.75 -21.62 -15.38
N MET A 327 10.89 -21.64 -16.41
CA MET A 327 9.46 -21.89 -16.26
C MET A 327 9.17 -23.33 -15.79
N GLN A 328 9.90 -24.32 -16.30
CA GLN A 328 9.79 -25.71 -15.85
C GLN A 328 10.29 -25.90 -14.42
N SER A 329 11.41 -25.29 -14.06
CA SER A 329 11.95 -25.32 -12.68
C SER A 329 10.96 -24.71 -11.68
N TRP A 330 10.35 -23.57 -12.03
CA TRP A 330 9.29 -22.96 -11.22
C TRP A 330 8.07 -23.87 -11.10
N ARG A 331 7.62 -24.48 -12.20
CA ARG A 331 6.50 -25.44 -12.22
C ARG A 331 6.78 -26.63 -11.31
N GLU A 332 7.95 -27.25 -11.40
CA GLU A 332 8.34 -28.40 -10.57
C GLU A 332 8.27 -28.04 -9.07
N SER A 333 8.82 -26.88 -8.71
CA SER A 333 8.77 -26.35 -7.34
C SER A 333 7.34 -26.09 -6.87
N PHE A 334 6.48 -25.57 -7.75
CA PHE A 334 5.06 -25.37 -7.47
C PHE A 334 4.33 -26.71 -7.26
N VAL A 335 4.52 -27.67 -8.16
CA VAL A 335 3.90 -29.01 -8.09
C VAL A 335 4.34 -29.72 -6.81
N GLN A 336 5.62 -29.64 -6.46
CA GLN A 336 6.15 -30.23 -5.22
C GLN A 336 5.48 -29.64 -3.97
N SER A 337 5.25 -28.33 -3.96
CA SER A 337 4.68 -27.63 -2.80
C SER A 337 3.15 -27.68 -2.71
N HIS A 338 2.45 -27.78 -3.84
CA HIS A 338 0.98 -27.70 -3.91
C HIS A 338 0.29 -29.00 -4.35
N GLY A 339 1.03 -29.99 -4.86
CA GLY A 339 0.49 -31.28 -5.30
C GLY A 339 -0.37 -31.21 -6.57
N ARG A 340 -0.27 -30.12 -7.36
CA ARG A 340 -1.02 -29.91 -8.61
C ARG A 340 -0.29 -28.96 -9.55
N GLU A 341 -0.70 -28.94 -10.81
CA GLU A 341 -0.23 -27.98 -11.80
C GLU A 341 -0.64 -26.53 -11.45
N PRO A 342 0.24 -25.53 -11.72
CA PRO A 342 -0.12 -24.13 -11.60
C PRO A 342 -1.04 -23.73 -12.76
N ARG A 343 -2.13 -23.04 -12.42
CA ARG A 343 -3.00 -22.33 -13.36
C ARG A 343 -2.48 -20.92 -13.50
N ILE A 344 -2.06 -20.58 -14.70
CA ILE A 344 -1.40 -19.30 -14.98
C ILE A 344 -2.19 -18.50 -16.01
N TRP A 345 -2.11 -17.19 -15.86
CA TRP A 345 -2.45 -16.25 -16.92
C TRP A 345 -1.17 -16.02 -17.72
N PHE A 346 -1.17 -16.42 -18.99
CA PHE A 346 -0.06 -16.29 -19.93
C PHE A 346 -0.58 -15.61 -21.19
N ASP A 347 0.06 -14.51 -21.59
CA ASP A 347 -0.44 -13.58 -22.62
C ASP A 347 -0.82 -14.28 -23.93
N LYS A 348 0.02 -15.16 -24.47
CA LYS A 348 -0.22 -15.86 -25.75
C LYS A 348 -1.48 -16.73 -25.74
N PHE A 349 -1.85 -17.27 -24.58
CA PHE A 349 -3.04 -18.11 -24.41
C PHE A 349 -4.26 -17.30 -23.95
N CYS A 350 -4.06 -16.34 -23.05
CA CYS A 350 -5.16 -15.68 -22.35
C CYS A 350 -5.63 -14.40 -23.04
N ILE A 351 -4.86 -13.86 -23.98
CA ILE A 351 -5.27 -12.79 -24.88
C ILE A 351 -5.86 -13.41 -26.14
N ASP A 352 -7.08 -13.01 -26.47
CA ASP A 352 -7.68 -13.25 -27.77
C ASP A 352 -6.93 -12.42 -28.81
N GLN A 353 -6.10 -13.09 -29.60
CA GLN A 353 -5.24 -12.46 -30.61
C GLN A 353 -6.05 -11.74 -31.71
N ASN A 354 -7.36 -12.03 -31.85
CA ASN A 354 -8.24 -11.30 -32.76
C ASN A 354 -8.76 -9.99 -32.17
N HIS A 355 -8.69 -9.83 -30.85
CA HIS A 355 -9.23 -8.69 -30.10
C HIS A 355 -8.26 -8.18 -29.03
N ILE A 356 -6.95 -8.14 -29.35
CA ILE A 356 -5.86 -7.77 -28.42
C ILE A 356 -6.19 -6.50 -27.61
N GLN A 357 -6.68 -5.45 -28.27
CA GLN A 357 -6.99 -4.17 -27.62
C GLN A 357 -8.04 -4.31 -26.49
N THR A 358 -8.97 -5.23 -26.64
CA THR A 358 -10.00 -5.51 -25.64
C THR A 358 -9.41 -6.16 -24.39
N ASP A 359 -8.53 -7.14 -24.58
CA ASP A 359 -7.91 -7.85 -23.46
C ASP A 359 -6.85 -7.03 -22.77
N LEU A 360 -6.08 -6.25 -23.54
CA LEU A 360 -5.17 -5.28 -22.96
C LEU A 360 -5.95 -4.36 -22.02
N ARG A 361 -7.17 -3.88 -22.37
CA ARG A 361 -7.97 -3.01 -21.47
C ARG A 361 -8.30 -3.64 -20.12
N CYS A 362 -8.33 -4.95 -20.09
CA CYS A 362 -8.63 -5.74 -18.90
C CYS A 362 -7.37 -6.15 -18.13
N LEU A 363 -6.17 -5.90 -18.67
CA LEU A 363 -4.89 -6.35 -18.12
C LEU A 363 -4.69 -6.00 -16.64
N PRO A 364 -5.02 -4.78 -16.14
CA PRO A 364 -4.86 -4.47 -14.72
C PRO A 364 -5.78 -5.32 -13.84
N ILE A 365 -6.98 -5.62 -14.33
CA ILE A 365 -7.95 -6.48 -13.64
C ILE A 365 -7.49 -7.94 -13.70
N PHE A 366 -6.90 -8.39 -14.81
CA PHE A 366 -6.30 -9.72 -14.93
C PHE A 366 -5.13 -9.90 -13.96
N LEU A 367 -4.24 -8.93 -13.87
CA LEU A 367 -3.14 -8.88 -12.89
C LEU A 367 -3.67 -8.94 -11.45
N GLY A 368 -4.62 -8.08 -11.10
CA GLY A 368 -5.25 -8.08 -9.78
C GLY A 368 -6.13 -9.31 -9.50
N GLY A 369 -6.49 -10.06 -10.55
CA GLY A 369 -7.22 -11.32 -10.49
C GLY A 369 -6.35 -12.55 -10.27
N CYS A 370 -5.02 -12.41 -10.28
CA CYS A 370 -4.09 -13.49 -9.98
C CYS A 370 -3.61 -13.41 -8.53
N GLU A 371 -3.33 -14.55 -7.90
CA GLU A 371 -2.85 -14.60 -6.50
C GLU A 371 -1.44 -14.01 -6.34
N ARG A 372 -0.59 -14.19 -7.36
CA ARG A 372 0.80 -13.74 -7.39
C ARG A 372 1.22 -13.28 -8.79
N LEU A 373 2.30 -12.52 -8.87
CA LEU A 373 2.96 -12.14 -10.12
C LEU A 373 4.29 -12.88 -10.21
N VAL A 374 4.47 -13.72 -11.23
CA VAL A 374 5.72 -14.45 -11.50
C VAL A 374 6.41 -13.80 -12.68
N ILE A 375 7.63 -13.35 -12.45
CA ILE A 375 8.42 -12.59 -13.42
C ILE A 375 9.60 -13.45 -13.86
N PHE A 376 9.56 -13.94 -15.09
CA PHE A 376 10.71 -14.57 -15.73
C PHE A 376 11.63 -13.48 -16.27
N CYS A 377 12.64 -13.12 -15.49
CA CYS A 377 13.44 -11.92 -15.64
C CYS A 377 14.78 -12.24 -16.32
N GLY A 378 14.86 -12.06 -17.63
CA GLY A 378 16.13 -12.02 -18.35
C GLY A 378 16.64 -10.59 -18.53
N THR A 379 17.77 -10.46 -19.25
CA THR A 379 18.46 -9.17 -19.43
C THR A 379 17.66 -8.14 -20.22
N THR A 380 16.67 -8.57 -21.01
CA THR A 380 15.81 -7.67 -21.79
C THR A 380 14.51 -7.28 -21.09
N TYR A 381 14.17 -7.92 -19.96
CA TYR A 381 12.88 -7.74 -19.29
C TYR A 381 12.61 -6.29 -18.90
N LEU A 382 13.53 -5.64 -18.18
CA LEU A 382 13.36 -4.24 -17.76
C LEU A 382 13.56 -3.23 -18.89
N MET A 383 13.97 -3.69 -20.08
CA MET A 383 13.99 -2.87 -21.28
C MET A 383 12.64 -2.87 -22.01
N ARG A 384 11.62 -3.59 -21.52
CA ARG A 384 10.29 -3.65 -22.14
C ARG A 384 9.28 -2.86 -21.34
N LEU A 385 8.70 -1.83 -21.95
CA LEU A 385 7.81 -0.91 -21.23
C LEU A 385 6.54 -1.62 -20.71
N TRP A 386 6.02 -2.59 -21.47
CA TRP A 386 4.89 -3.44 -21.06
C TRP A 386 5.20 -4.26 -19.80
N CYS A 387 6.35 -4.92 -19.75
CA CYS A 387 6.79 -5.72 -18.59
C CYS A 387 6.91 -4.87 -17.31
N VAL A 388 7.41 -3.63 -17.45
CA VAL A 388 7.48 -2.66 -16.35
C VAL A 388 6.08 -2.23 -15.90
N LEU A 389 5.18 -1.96 -16.86
CA LEU A 389 3.80 -1.60 -16.54
C LEU A 389 3.05 -2.75 -15.86
N GLU A 390 3.36 -4.01 -16.14
CA GLU A 390 2.76 -5.16 -15.45
C GLU A 390 3.16 -5.20 -13.97
N ILE A 391 4.45 -5.01 -13.65
CA ILE A 391 4.92 -4.88 -12.26
C ILE A 391 4.18 -3.74 -11.56
N PHE A 392 4.20 -2.58 -12.19
CA PHE A 392 3.60 -1.38 -11.62
C PHE A 392 2.09 -1.57 -11.41
N SER A 393 1.40 -2.10 -12.42
CA SER A 393 -0.04 -2.32 -12.38
C SER A 393 -0.42 -3.33 -11.31
N TYR A 394 0.31 -4.44 -11.18
CA TYR A 394 0.06 -5.42 -10.12
C TYR A 394 0.09 -4.79 -8.73
N ILE A 395 1.12 -4.00 -8.42
CA ILE A 395 1.25 -3.32 -7.13
C ILE A 395 0.14 -2.27 -6.94
N MET A 396 -0.18 -1.49 -7.98
CA MET A 396 -1.23 -0.48 -7.91
C MET A 396 -2.64 -1.08 -7.77
N MET A 397 -2.85 -2.30 -8.27
CA MET A 397 -4.10 -3.05 -8.12
C MET A 397 -4.23 -3.72 -6.74
N GLY A 398 -3.27 -3.47 -5.82
CA GLY A 398 -3.30 -3.97 -4.45
C GLY A 398 -2.47 -5.24 -4.24
N GLY A 399 -1.73 -5.68 -5.25
CA GLY A 399 -0.74 -6.74 -5.13
C GLY A 399 0.31 -6.40 -4.07
N ARG A 400 0.72 -7.39 -3.30
CA ARG A 400 1.79 -7.26 -2.30
C ARG A 400 3.13 -7.60 -2.96
N LEU A 401 4.20 -6.90 -2.58
CA LEU A 401 5.56 -7.21 -3.04
C LEU A 401 5.98 -8.63 -2.65
N SER A 402 5.56 -9.10 -1.48
CA SER A 402 5.75 -10.48 -1.01
C SER A 402 5.10 -11.55 -1.91
N ASN A 403 4.18 -11.14 -2.78
CA ASN A 403 3.51 -12.01 -3.75
C ASN A 403 4.07 -11.81 -5.17
N VAL A 404 5.22 -11.16 -5.31
CA VAL A 404 5.96 -11.07 -6.57
C VAL A 404 7.13 -12.03 -6.49
N GLU A 405 7.16 -13.00 -7.38
CA GLU A 405 8.23 -13.98 -7.49
C GLU A 405 9.08 -13.63 -8.70
N LEU A 406 10.36 -13.32 -8.46
CA LEU A 406 11.34 -13.14 -9.52
C LEU A 406 11.99 -14.50 -9.79
N VAL A 407 12.02 -14.91 -11.04
CA VAL A 407 12.72 -16.10 -11.52
C VAL A 407 13.70 -15.66 -12.60
N PRO A 408 15.02 -15.77 -12.39
CA PRO A 408 16.01 -15.28 -13.35
C PRO A 408 16.02 -16.19 -14.57
N VAL A 409 16.17 -15.59 -15.76
CA VAL A 409 16.32 -16.30 -17.03
C VAL A 409 17.79 -16.21 -17.43
N LEU A 410 18.54 -17.29 -17.18
CA LEU A 410 19.99 -17.36 -17.41
C LEU A 410 20.28 -18.42 -18.49
N ALA A 411 21.10 -18.06 -19.49
CA ALA A 411 21.56 -19.02 -20.48
C ALA A 411 22.53 -20.04 -19.85
N GLU A 412 22.61 -21.24 -20.43
CA GLU A 412 23.56 -22.26 -19.96
C GLU A 412 24.99 -21.71 -19.93
N GLY A 413 25.61 -21.72 -18.74
CA GLY A 413 26.97 -21.22 -18.52
C GLY A 413 27.10 -19.69 -18.35
N GLY A 414 25.98 -18.95 -18.37
CA GLY A 414 25.95 -17.48 -18.31
C GLY A 414 25.76 -16.87 -16.90
N ASP A 415 25.78 -17.68 -15.84
CA ASP A 415 25.20 -17.31 -14.54
C ASP A 415 25.78 -16.01 -13.93
N THR A 416 27.10 -15.84 -13.91
CA THR A 416 27.71 -14.71 -13.17
C THR A 416 27.51 -13.36 -13.90
N ASP A 417 27.84 -13.30 -15.19
CA ASP A 417 27.81 -12.05 -15.96
C ASP A 417 26.38 -11.59 -16.26
N GLN A 418 25.48 -12.53 -16.58
CA GLN A 418 24.07 -12.20 -16.83
C GLN A 418 23.36 -11.77 -15.55
N MET A 419 23.66 -12.41 -14.41
CA MET A 419 23.13 -11.98 -13.13
C MET A 419 23.65 -10.60 -12.74
N ALA A 420 24.92 -10.29 -12.99
CA ALA A 420 25.47 -8.95 -12.77
C ALA A 420 24.78 -7.88 -13.65
N SER A 421 24.57 -8.19 -14.94
CA SER A 421 23.82 -7.31 -15.85
C SER A 421 22.37 -7.11 -15.39
N LEU A 422 21.72 -8.17 -14.92
CA LEU A 422 20.38 -8.08 -14.34
C LEU A 422 20.37 -7.17 -13.11
N ARG A 423 21.33 -7.29 -12.19
CA ARG A 423 21.45 -6.39 -11.01
C ARG A 423 21.57 -4.94 -11.43
N GLU A 424 22.42 -4.66 -12.41
CA GLU A 424 22.66 -3.33 -12.93
C GLU A 424 21.37 -2.75 -13.53
N SER A 425 20.62 -3.54 -14.30
CA SER A 425 19.35 -3.11 -14.90
C SER A 425 18.30 -2.71 -13.85
N PHE A 426 18.27 -3.39 -12.69
CA PHE A 426 17.37 -3.04 -11.57
C PHE A 426 17.81 -1.74 -10.88
N GLU A 427 19.10 -1.47 -10.82
CA GLU A 427 19.66 -0.29 -10.15
C GLU A 427 19.53 0.98 -10.99
N HIS A 428 19.67 0.83 -12.31
CA HIS A 428 19.70 1.93 -13.28
C HIS A 428 18.47 1.94 -14.20
N PHE A 429 17.33 1.47 -13.69
CA PHE A 429 16.07 1.46 -14.42
C PHE A 429 15.67 2.86 -14.91
N ASP A 430 15.26 2.95 -16.19
CA ASP A 430 14.76 4.16 -16.83
C ASP A 430 13.71 3.83 -17.89
N ALA A 431 12.46 4.26 -17.65
CA ALA A 431 11.34 4.05 -18.57
C ALA A 431 11.54 4.71 -19.94
N SER A 432 12.34 5.78 -20.05
CA SER A 432 12.62 6.43 -21.33
C SER A 432 13.43 5.54 -22.29
N LYS A 433 14.21 4.61 -21.73
CA LYS A 433 15.04 3.64 -22.45
C LYS A 433 14.30 2.33 -22.74
N CYS A 434 13.09 2.17 -22.22
CA CYS A 434 12.28 1.00 -22.50
C CYS A 434 11.77 1.01 -23.94
N GLU A 435 11.66 -0.16 -24.55
CA GLU A 435 11.15 -0.39 -25.90
C GLU A 435 9.76 -1.05 -25.85
N CYS A 436 9.00 -0.82 -26.92
CA CYS A 436 7.79 -1.57 -27.25
C CYS A 436 7.97 -2.18 -28.63
N PHE A 437 7.18 -3.22 -28.93
CA PHE A 437 7.15 -3.78 -30.29
C PHE A 437 6.73 -2.72 -31.32
N ASN A 438 5.74 -1.89 -30.99
CA ASN A 438 5.30 -0.78 -31.80
C ASN A 438 5.75 0.55 -31.19
N HIS A 439 6.42 1.39 -31.99
CA HIS A 439 6.86 2.72 -31.56
C HIS A 439 5.68 3.64 -31.21
N SER A 440 4.54 3.56 -31.90
CA SER A 440 3.35 4.35 -31.54
C SER A 440 2.87 4.01 -30.14
N ASP A 441 2.84 2.72 -29.81
CA ASP A 441 2.43 2.24 -28.48
C ASP A 441 3.39 2.74 -27.41
N LYS A 442 4.71 2.72 -27.67
CA LYS A 442 5.72 3.32 -26.76
C LYS A 442 5.41 4.79 -26.49
N GLN A 443 5.25 5.61 -27.52
CA GLN A 443 4.99 7.04 -27.36
C GLN A 443 3.70 7.31 -26.61
N TRP A 444 2.66 6.54 -26.92
CA TRP A 444 1.39 6.66 -26.24
C TRP A 444 1.47 6.23 -24.77
N MET A 445 2.07 5.09 -24.46
CA MET A 445 2.28 4.63 -23.07
C MET A 445 3.10 5.64 -22.26
N LEU A 446 4.18 6.19 -22.83
CA LEU A 446 4.99 7.23 -22.20
C LEU A 446 4.18 8.50 -21.96
N THR A 447 3.33 8.91 -22.90
CA THR A 447 2.43 10.06 -22.76
C THR A 447 1.45 9.85 -21.62
N VAL A 448 0.85 8.66 -21.51
CA VAL A 448 -0.08 8.36 -20.42
C VAL A 448 0.65 8.29 -19.09
N ILE A 449 1.85 7.69 -19.03
CA ILE A 449 2.72 7.71 -17.85
C ILE A 449 2.99 9.16 -17.43
N GLN A 450 3.51 10.01 -18.31
CA GLN A 450 3.77 11.41 -18.00
C GLN A 450 2.51 12.14 -17.54
N THR A 451 1.35 11.86 -18.15
CA THR A 451 0.09 12.46 -17.74
C THR A 451 -0.33 12.00 -16.33
N ALA A 452 -0.17 10.71 -16.02
CA ALA A 452 -0.56 10.11 -14.75
C ALA A 452 0.39 10.48 -13.59
N PHE A 453 1.70 10.54 -13.85
CA PHE A 453 2.76 10.76 -12.87
C PHE A 453 3.29 12.19 -12.83
N GLY A 454 3.03 12.97 -13.88
CA GLY A 454 3.31 14.41 -13.98
C GLY A 454 4.49 14.65 -14.90
N ASP A 455 5.50 13.82 -14.71
CA ASP A 455 6.65 13.67 -15.58
C ASP A 455 7.14 12.21 -15.52
N LEU A 456 8.09 11.89 -16.39
CA LEU A 456 8.68 10.56 -16.47
C LEU A 456 9.66 10.26 -15.30
N PRO A 457 10.46 11.21 -14.79
CA PRO A 457 11.29 10.99 -13.60
C PRO A 457 10.51 10.54 -12.36
N ALA A 458 9.32 11.11 -12.10
CA ALA A 458 8.48 10.70 -10.99
C ALA A 458 7.97 9.26 -11.13
N PHE A 459 7.71 8.81 -12.36
CA PHE A 459 7.40 7.40 -12.63
C PHE A 459 8.61 6.50 -12.40
N ASN A 460 9.79 6.88 -12.92
CA ASN A 460 11.03 6.16 -12.70
C ASN A 460 11.35 6.01 -11.21
N GLU A 461 11.19 7.07 -10.40
CA GLU A 461 11.41 6.99 -8.96
C GLU A 461 10.48 5.97 -8.28
N GLN A 462 9.20 5.91 -8.68
CA GLN A 462 8.24 4.94 -8.15
C GLN A 462 8.60 3.51 -8.54
N VAL A 463 8.88 3.26 -9.82
CA VAL A 463 9.27 1.92 -10.29
C VAL A 463 10.59 1.49 -9.66
N SER A 464 11.61 2.36 -9.64
CA SER A 464 12.90 2.06 -9.00
C SER A 464 12.78 1.84 -7.48
N SER A 465 11.80 2.46 -6.83
CA SER A 465 11.47 2.14 -5.43
C SER A 465 10.88 0.73 -5.28
N ILE A 466 9.96 0.33 -6.18
CA ILE A 466 9.40 -1.03 -6.24
C ILE A 466 10.51 -2.05 -6.51
N LEU A 467 11.32 -1.85 -7.55
CA LEU A 467 12.41 -2.75 -7.94
C LEU A 467 13.44 -2.93 -6.81
N ARG A 468 13.83 -1.85 -6.10
CA ARG A 468 14.72 -1.95 -4.93
C ARG A 468 14.12 -2.75 -3.78
N GLN A 469 12.81 -2.65 -3.56
CA GLN A 469 12.12 -3.44 -2.54
C GLN A 469 12.01 -4.90 -2.95
N LEU A 470 11.63 -5.18 -4.20
CA LEU A 470 11.63 -6.54 -4.76
C LEU A 470 13.00 -7.20 -4.65
N ARG A 471 14.08 -6.46 -4.92
CA ARG A 471 15.46 -6.94 -4.75
C ARG A 471 15.77 -7.35 -3.31
N ARG A 472 15.23 -6.64 -2.31
CA ARG A 472 15.46 -6.96 -0.89
C ARG A 472 14.63 -8.16 -0.42
N GLU A 473 13.42 -8.31 -0.94
CA GLU A 473 12.50 -9.39 -0.55
C GLU A 473 12.77 -10.70 -1.32
N SER A 474 13.33 -10.60 -2.53
CA SER A 474 13.63 -11.77 -3.35
C SER A 474 14.82 -12.55 -2.82
N ARG A 475 14.59 -13.85 -2.59
CA ARG A 475 15.63 -14.80 -2.17
C ARG A 475 16.75 -14.95 -3.19
N LEU A 476 16.48 -14.66 -4.47
CA LEU A 476 17.45 -14.77 -5.57
C LEU A 476 18.79 -14.12 -5.29
N TRP A 477 18.77 -12.97 -4.60
CA TRP A 477 19.97 -12.18 -4.37
C TRP A 477 20.77 -12.66 -3.16
N SER A 478 20.14 -13.41 -2.26
CA SER A 478 20.75 -13.82 -0.99
C SER A 478 21.81 -14.90 -1.16
N ASP A 479 21.64 -15.82 -2.12
CA ASP A 479 22.53 -16.97 -2.28
C ASP A 479 23.85 -16.61 -2.99
N HIS A 480 23.85 -15.57 -3.83
CA HIS A 480 25.02 -15.14 -4.60
C HIS A 480 25.90 -14.11 -3.87
N ASP A 481 25.36 -13.38 -2.89
CA ASP A 481 26.11 -12.36 -2.13
C ASP A 481 26.76 -12.92 -0.87
N ALA A 482 26.48 -14.18 -0.52
CA ALA A 482 27.21 -14.87 0.52
C ALA A 482 28.69 -14.97 0.10
N PRO A 483 29.65 -14.42 0.87
CA PRO A 483 31.07 -14.57 0.54
C PRO A 483 31.36 -16.07 0.38
N PRO A 484 32.11 -16.47 -0.67
CA PRO A 484 32.40 -17.87 -0.91
C PRO A 484 32.94 -18.45 0.39
N SER A 485 32.19 -19.40 0.97
CA SER A 485 32.58 -20.02 2.23
C SER A 485 34.03 -20.47 2.04
N PRO A 486 34.97 -20.05 2.91
CA PRO A 486 36.38 -20.33 2.74
C PRO A 486 36.50 -21.83 2.50
N ALA A 487 36.95 -22.18 1.28
CA ALA A 487 36.93 -23.54 0.80
C ALA A 487 37.48 -24.43 1.91
N ARG A 488 36.64 -25.33 2.45
CA ARG A 488 37.10 -26.36 3.36
C ARG A 488 38.19 -27.09 2.60
N SER A 489 39.43 -26.77 2.93
CA SER A 489 40.61 -27.45 2.42
C SER A 489 40.46 -28.90 2.84
N SER A 490 39.95 -29.70 1.91
CA SER A 490 40.06 -31.15 1.94
C SER A 490 41.54 -31.48 1.83
N ALA A 491 42.23 -31.40 2.97
CA ALA A 491 43.57 -31.90 3.16
C ALA A 491 43.52 -33.43 3.04
N SER A 492 43.65 -33.91 1.82
CA SER A 492 44.00 -35.29 1.49
C SER A 492 45.49 -35.36 1.21
N SER A 493 46.28 -35.83 2.18
CA SER A 493 47.62 -36.46 2.06
C SER A 493 48.27 -36.41 3.45
N ALA A 494 48.96 -37.41 3.98
CA ALA A 494 49.34 -38.72 3.48
C ALA A 494 49.63 -39.62 4.69
N SER A 495 49.30 -40.92 4.58
CA SER A 495 49.78 -41.97 5.47
C SER A 495 51.23 -42.33 5.13
N PRO A 496 52.15 -42.43 6.10
CA PRO A 496 53.40 -43.15 5.92
C PRO A 496 53.28 -44.58 6.46
N SER A 497 53.58 -45.55 5.59
CA SER A 497 53.81 -46.95 5.93
C SER A 497 55.21 -47.14 6.49
N SER A 498 55.35 -47.68 7.71
CA SER A 498 56.50 -48.51 8.10
C SER A 498 56.22 -49.38 9.35
N LEU A 499 56.27 -50.69 9.11
CA LEU A 499 56.93 -51.73 9.92
C LEU A 499 56.87 -51.69 11.46
N GLY A 500 56.22 -52.72 12.02
CA GLY A 500 56.91 -53.63 12.95
C GLY A 500 56.30 -53.85 14.35
N SER A 501 56.02 -55.13 14.62
CA SER A 501 56.10 -55.80 15.94
C SER A 501 54.92 -55.70 16.93
N GLY A 502 54.12 -56.78 16.95
CA GLY A 502 54.12 -57.70 18.11
C GLY A 502 53.04 -57.56 19.19
N ARG A 503 52.35 -58.70 19.44
CA ARG A 503 51.54 -59.08 20.64
C ARG A 503 50.21 -58.33 20.82
N SER A 504 49.14 -58.88 21.39
CA SER A 504 48.58 -60.23 21.64
C SER A 504 47.31 -59.98 22.48
N ASN A 505 46.30 -60.84 22.30
CA ASN A 505 45.17 -61.13 23.21
C ASN A 505 43.88 -60.29 23.16
N GLY A 506 42.76 -61.02 23.25
CA GLY A 506 41.49 -60.59 23.82
C GLY A 506 40.44 -60.20 22.78
N ASP A 507 39.66 -61.12 22.19
CA ASP A 507 38.54 -61.88 22.77
C ASP A 507 37.22 -61.09 22.86
N GLY A 508 36.13 -61.74 22.43
CA GLY A 508 34.74 -61.27 22.45
C GLY A 508 34.35 -60.42 21.22
N GLY A 509 33.48 -60.82 20.31
CA GLY A 509 32.43 -61.81 20.37
C GLY A 509 31.19 -61.25 19.66
N LEU A 510 30.45 -62.13 19.00
CA LEU A 510 29.05 -62.01 18.59
C LEU A 510 28.72 -61.44 17.19
N ARG A 511 28.56 -62.43 16.30
CA ARG A 511 27.33 -62.78 15.56
C ARG A 511 27.21 -62.36 14.09
N CYS A 512 27.44 -63.39 13.28
CA CYS A 512 26.94 -63.66 11.94
C CYS A 512 25.40 -63.60 11.82
N GLY A 513 24.94 -63.25 10.62
CA GLY A 513 23.64 -63.63 10.05
C GLY A 513 23.46 -63.02 8.65
N PRO A 514 22.94 -63.74 7.64
CA PRO A 514 23.59 -63.78 6.32
C PRO A 514 22.81 -63.17 5.14
N ALA A 515 23.61 -62.86 4.11
CA ALA A 515 23.41 -63.02 2.67
C ALA A 515 21.99 -63.08 2.08
N HIS A 516 21.72 -62.16 1.15
CA HIS A 516 21.11 -62.50 -0.13
C HIS A 516 21.70 -61.62 -1.23
N GLY A 517 22.35 -62.25 -2.20
CA GLY A 517 22.69 -61.63 -3.47
C GLY A 517 21.48 -61.61 -4.39
N MET A 518 21.39 -60.57 -5.23
CA MET A 518 20.71 -60.65 -6.52
C MET A 518 21.48 -59.84 -7.56
N ASP A 519 21.76 -60.55 -8.64
CA ASP A 519 22.35 -60.13 -9.90
C ASP A 519 21.46 -59.15 -10.67
N GLY A 520 22.10 -58.54 -11.67
CA GLY A 520 21.59 -57.48 -12.53
C GLY A 520 20.32 -57.79 -13.33
N SER A 521 19.64 -56.70 -13.70
CA SER A 521 18.93 -56.57 -14.97
C SER A 521 18.59 -55.10 -15.18
N ALA A 522 19.25 -54.47 -16.16
CA ALA A 522 18.88 -53.16 -16.65
C ALA A 522 17.61 -53.28 -17.50
N ASN A 523 16.51 -52.71 -17.02
CA ASN A 523 15.28 -52.58 -17.82
C ASN A 523 15.44 -51.43 -18.83
N PRO A 524 15.07 -51.62 -20.11
CA PRO A 524 15.06 -50.55 -21.08
C PRO A 524 13.90 -49.59 -20.83
N VAL A 525 14.18 -48.29 -20.98
CA VAL A 525 13.24 -47.18 -20.94
C VAL A 525 12.21 -47.33 -22.06
N PRO A 526 10.89 -47.14 -21.82
CA PRO A 526 9.89 -47.21 -22.87
C PRO A 526 9.99 -46.00 -23.80
N VAL A 527 10.04 -46.28 -25.11
CA VAL A 527 9.98 -45.29 -26.19
C VAL A 527 8.57 -44.67 -26.23
N PRO A 528 8.43 -43.34 -26.31
CA PRO A 528 7.12 -42.69 -26.41
C PRO A 528 6.43 -43.00 -27.75
N PRO A 529 5.09 -43.08 -27.80
CA PRO A 529 4.37 -43.39 -29.02
C PRO A 529 4.47 -42.23 -30.03
N ALA A 530 4.65 -42.59 -31.30
CA ALA A 530 4.70 -41.65 -32.41
C ALA A 530 3.41 -40.81 -32.52
N PRO A 531 3.50 -39.53 -32.93
CA PRO A 531 2.34 -38.65 -33.03
C PRO A 531 1.32 -39.16 -34.06
N ARG A 532 0.05 -39.21 -33.64
CA ARG A 532 -1.10 -39.53 -34.49
C ARG A 532 -1.19 -38.52 -35.63
N ARG A 533 -1.09 -38.99 -36.88
CA ARG A 533 -1.46 -38.23 -38.09
C ARG A 533 -2.92 -37.77 -37.99
N VAL A 534 -3.13 -36.47 -37.85
CA VAL A 534 -4.44 -35.83 -38.03
C VAL A 534 -4.80 -35.92 -39.52
N ARG A 535 -5.92 -36.59 -39.82
CA ARG A 535 -6.52 -36.61 -41.16
C ARG A 535 -6.99 -35.19 -41.50
N LYS A 536 -6.44 -34.61 -42.57
CA LYS A 536 -7.03 -33.45 -43.24
C LYS A 536 -8.39 -33.86 -43.78
N PHE A 537 -9.46 -33.22 -43.31
CA PHE A 537 -10.74 -33.19 -44.01
C PHE A 537 -10.64 -32.10 -45.07
N SER A 538 -10.90 -32.50 -46.32
CA SER A 538 -11.06 -31.68 -47.52
C SER A 538 -12.40 -30.97 -47.54
#